data_AF-A0A846CGJ0-F1
#
_entry.id   AF-A0A846CGJ0-F1
#
_cell.length_a   1.000
_cell.length_b   1.000
_cell.length_c   1.000
_cell.angle_alpha   90.00
_cell.angle_beta   90.00
_cell.angle_gamma   90.00
#
_symmetry.space_group_name_H-M   'P 1'
#
loop_
_entity.id
_entity.type
_entity.pdbx_description
1 polymer ?
#
loop_
_entity_poly.entity_id
_entity_poly.type
_entity_poly.pdbx_seq_one_letter_code
_entity_poly.pdbx_strand_id
1 'polypeptide(L)'
;MTINLKKGQKIVLDKSEYDLSRLTMGLGWDVAKSASGLAGLFGNRSDFDLDGYAILLGENDKLKNYKEDVIYYGHLESKDKTVI
;
A
#
# COMPACT_ATOMS: atom_id res chain seq x y z
N MET A 1 -19.66 5.55 6.19
CA MET A 1 -19.40 6.78 5.40
C MET A 1 -18.21 6.48 4.50
N THR A 2 -18.32 6.70 3.19
CA THR A 2 -17.23 6.35 2.24
C THR A 2 -16.49 7.62 1.86
N ILE A 3 -15.18 7.66 2.10
CA ILE A 3 -14.33 8.80 1.79
C ILE A 3 -13.46 8.41 0.59
N ASN A 4 -13.62 9.13 -0.53
CA ASN A 4 -12.78 8.97 -1.71
C ASN A 4 -11.73 10.07 -1.73
N LEU A 5 -10.47 9.71 -1.50
CA LEU A 5 -9.37 10.66 -1.53
C LEU A 5 -8.95 10.94 -2.98
N LYS A 6 -8.74 12.23 -3.29
CA LYS A 6 -8.10 12.65 -4.54
C LYS A 6 -6.58 12.75 -4.37
N LYS A 7 -5.84 12.74 -5.47
CA LYS A 7 -4.38 12.94 -5.45
C LYS A 7 -4.02 14.23 -4.69
N GLY A 8 -3.15 14.11 -3.69
CA GLY A 8 -2.72 15.22 -2.83
C GLY A 8 -3.65 15.54 -1.66
N GLN A 9 -4.78 14.84 -1.54
CA GLN A 9 -5.69 15.01 -0.40
C GLN A 9 -5.15 14.29 0.83
N LYS A 10 -5.30 14.94 1.99
CA LYS A 10 -5.07 14.34 3.31
C LYS A 10 -6.41 14.18 4.03
N ILE A 11 -6.49 13.18 4.88
CA ILE A 11 -7.59 13.02 5.83
C ILE A 11 -7.03 13.04 7.25
N VAL A 12 -7.77 13.67 8.15
CA VAL A 12 -7.50 13.63 9.59
C VAL A 12 -8.41 12.56 10.18
N LEU A 13 -7.82 11.60 10.91
CA LEU A 13 -8.52 10.49 11.54
C LEU A 13 -8.59 10.69 13.06
N ASP A 14 -8.92 11.91 13.48
CA ASP A 14 -8.97 12.28 14.90
C ASP A 14 -10.09 11.52 15.62
N LYS A 15 -9.75 10.94 16.77
CA LYS A 15 -10.67 10.14 17.60
C LYS A 15 -11.80 10.95 18.22
N SER A 16 -11.62 12.26 18.37
CA SER A 16 -12.67 13.17 18.86
C SER A 16 -13.79 13.37 17.84
N GLU A 17 -13.52 13.14 16.55
CA GLU A 17 -14.51 13.22 15.47
C GLU A 17 -14.95 11.83 14.97
N TYR A 18 -14.05 10.84 14.99
CA TYR A 18 -14.29 9.49 14.46
C TYR A 18 -13.65 8.41 15.34
N ASP A 19 -14.43 7.45 15.88
CA ASP A 19 -13.88 6.30 16.62
C ASP A 19 -13.24 5.27 15.67
N LEU A 20 -12.07 5.60 15.14
CA LEU A 20 -11.30 4.74 14.26
C LEU A 20 -10.27 3.94 15.06
N SER A 21 -10.61 2.68 15.31
CA SER A 21 -9.73 1.71 15.98
C SER A 21 -9.06 0.73 15.02
N ARG A 22 -9.56 0.60 13.78
CA ARG A 22 -9.03 -0.29 12.74
C ARG A 22 -9.13 0.37 11.37
N LEU A 23 -8.08 0.22 10.57
CA LEU A 23 -8.01 0.68 9.19
C LEU A 23 -7.63 -0.50 8.29
N THR A 24 -8.23 -0.57 7.10
CA THR A 24 -7.81 -1.50 6.05
C THR A 24 -7.45 -0.68 4.82
N MET A 25 -6.26 -0.91 4.27
CA MET A 25 -5.80 -0.30 3.04
C MET A 25 -5.75 -1.37 1.95
N GLY A 26 -6.31 -1.08 0.78
CA GLY A 26 -6.27 -1.98 -0.38
C GLY A 26 -5.68 -1.27 -1.59
N LEU A 27 -4.80 -1.95 -2.31
CA LEU A 27 -4.24 -1.51 -3.59
C LEU A 27 -4.81 -2.40 -4.70
N GLY A 28 -5.37 -1.78 -5.74
CA GLY A 28 -5.86 -2.48 -6.92
C GLY A 28 -5.44 -1.76 -8.19
N TRP A 29 -5.09 -2.53 -9.23
CA TRP A 29 -4.68 -2.03 -10.53
C TRP A 29 -5.17 -2.94 -11.65
N ASP A 30 -5.28 -2.39 -12.86
CA ASP A 30 -5.55 -3.17 -14.07
C ASP A 30 -4.27 -3.86 -14.57
N VAL A 31 -4.41 -5.07 -15.10
CA VAL A 31 -3.28 -5.83 -15.67
C VAL A 31 -2.72 -5.18 -16.93
N ALA A 32 -1.45 -5.49 -17.23
CA ALA A 32 -0.81 -5.04 -18.46
C ALA A 32 -1.58 -5.53 -19.70
N LYS A 33 -1.83 -4.63 -20.65
CA LYS A 33 -2.52 -4.97 -21.90
C LYS A 33 -1.56 -5.75 -22.79
N SER A 34 -1.93 -6.97 -23.15
CA SER A 34 -1.20 -7.74 -24.15
C SER A 34 -1.57 -7.30 -25.57
N ALA A 35 -0.58 -7.22 -26.46
CA ALA A 35 -0.83 -7.07 -27.89
C ALA A 35 -1.50 -8.35 -28.43
N SER A 36 -2.49 -8.19 -29.31
CA SER A 36 -3.20 -9.31 -29.96
C SER A 36 -2.68 -9.56 -31.38
N GLY A 37 -3.01 -10.73 -31.95
CA GLY A 37 -2.59 -11.12 -33.30
C GLY A 37 -1.10 -11.44 -33.43
N LEU A 38 -0.53 -11.28 -34.63
CA LEU A 38 0.88 -11.60 -34.92
C LEU A 38 1.86 -10.82 -34.01
N ALA A 39 1.49 -9.60 -33.62
CA ALA A 39 2.25 -8.77 -32.68
C ALA A 39 2.30 -9.36 -31.27
N GLY A 40 1.30 -10.15 -30.86
CA GLY A 40 1.25 -10.83 -29.56
C GLY A 40 2.06 -12.14 -29.48
N LEU A 41 2.49 -12.69 -30.63
CA LEU A 41 3.36 -13.87 -30.72
C LEU A 41 4.85 -13.51 -30.66
N PHE A 42 5.21 -12.29 -31.09
CA PHE A 42 6.59 -11.79 -31.04
C PHE A 42 6.79 -10.63 -30.06
N GLY A 43 5.72 -10.17 -29.41
CA GLY A 43 5.74 -9.05 -28.48
C GLY A 43 6.19 -9.48 -27.09
N ASN A 44 7.08 -8.69 -26.48
CA ASN A 44 7.49 -8.86 -25.09
C ASN A 44 6.32 -8.50 -24.17
N ARG A 45 5.88 -9.43 -23.31
CA ARG A 45 4.83 -9.18 -22.32
C ARG A 45 5.48 -8.72 -21.03
N SER A 46 5.38 -7.43 -20.73
CA SER A 46 5.80 -6.89 -19.43
C SER A 46 4.59 -6.80 -18.50
N ASP A 47 4.62 -7.55 -17.41
CA ASP A 47 3.60 -7.47 -16.38
C ASP A 47 3.86 -6.29 -15.42
N PHE A 48 2.81 -5.88 -14.72
CA PHE A 48 2.90 -4.90 -13.65
C PHE A 48 3.06 -5.63 -12.32
N ASP A 49 4.24 -5.51 -11.72
CA ASP A 49 4.55 -5.99 -10.38
C ASP A 49 4.54 -4.78 -9.43
N LEU A 50 3.46 -4.64 -8.66
CA LEU A 50 3.27 -3.53 -7.73
C LEU A 50 3.36 -4.03 -6.30
N ASP A 51 4.16 -3.32 -5.51
CA ASP A 51 4.29 -3.56 -4.08
C ASP A 51 3.55 -2.50 -3.26
N GLY A 52 2.81 -2.97 -2.27
CA GLY A 52 2.36 -2.16 -1.15
C GLY A 52 3.38 -2.21 -0.01
N TYR A 53 3.55 -1.09 0.69
CA TYR A 53 4.36 -1.06 1.91
C TYR A 53 3.78 -0.09 2.94
N ALA A 54 4.10 -0.33 4.22
CA ALA A 54 3.81 0.56 5.33
C ALA A 54 5.10 0.87 6.11
N ILE A 55 5.22 2.09 6.60
CA ILE A 55 6.38 2.57 7.36
C ILE A 55 5.87 3.08 8.71
N LEU A 56 6.33 2.46 9.79
CA LEU A 56 5.98 2.84 11.16
C LEU A 56 7.04 3.81 11.68
N LEU A 57 6.66 5.06 11.92
CA LEU A 57 7.57 6.09 12.41
C LEU A 57 7.50 6.20 13.93
N GLY A 58 8.65 6.46 14.55
CA GLY A 58 8.74 6.85 15.94
C GLY A 58 8.30 8.29 16.18
N GLU A 59 8.30 8.70 17.45
CA GLU A 59 7.91 10.05 17.90
C GLU A 59 8.74 11.20 17.29
N ASN A 60 9.91 10.89 16.72
CA ASN A 60 10.79 11.84 16.05
C ASN A 60 10.61 11.86 14.52
N ASP A 61 9.50 11.33 14.02
CA ASP A 61 9.16 11.17 12.60
C ASP A 61 10.20 10.36 11.80
N LYS A 62 10.93 9.46 12.47
CA LYS A 62 11.95 8.61 11.87
C LYS A 62 11.69 7.14 12.15
N LEU A 63 12.18 6.30 11.25
CA LEU A 63 12.30 4.86 11.49
C LEU A 63 13.20 4.60 12.70
N LYS A 64 12.78 3.71 13.61
CA LYS A 64 13.63 3.27 14.72
C LYS A 64 14.48 2.08 14.30
N ASN A 65 13.86 1.09 13.64
CA ASN A 65 14.50 -0.11 13.14
C ASN A 65 13.85 -0.55 11.82
N TYR A 66 14.56 -0.35 10.70
CA TYR A 66 14.03 -0.66 9.37
C TYR A 66 13.59 -2.13 9.18
N LYS A 67 14.18 -3.08 9.92
CA LYS A 67 13.84 -4.50 9.82
C LYS A 67 12.51 -4.83 10.51
N GLU A 68 12.11 -4.05 11.49
CA GLU A 68 10.90 -4.28 12.29
C GLU A 68 9.76 -3.32 11.90
N ASP A 69 10.11 -2.11 11.45
CA ASP A 69 9.16 -1.01 11.25
C ASP A 69 8.71 -0.82 9.78
N VAL A 70 9.25 -1.60 8.85
CA VAL A 70 8.87 -1.55 7.42
C VAL A 70 8.13 -2.83 7.05
N ILE A 71 6.87 -2.70 6.67
CA ILE A 71 6.01 -3.82 6.26
C ILE A 71 5.91 -3.81 4.74
N TYR A 72 6.22 -4.94 4.11
CA TYR A 72 6.28 -5.10 2.65
C TYR A 72 6.28 -6.60 2.29
N TYR A 73 6.38 -6.96 1.02
CA TYR A 73 6.33 -8.36 0.57
C TYR A 73 7.32 -9.30 1.29
N GLY A 74 8.46 -8.79 1.79
CA GLY A 74 9.46 -9.57 2.52
C GLY A 74 9.29 -9.59 4.05
N HIS A 75 8.35 -8.82 4.59
CA HIS A 75 8.07 -8.71 6.02
C HIS A 75 6.59 -8.28 6.20
N LEU A 76 5.71 -9.26 6.37
CA LEU A 76 4.26 -9.09 6.20
C LEU A 76 3.53 -8.56 7.44
N GLU A 77 4.15 -8.58 8.62
CA GLU A 77 3.50 -8.16 9.86
C GLU A 77 4.46 -7.38 10.76
N SER A 78 3.94 -6.38 11.47
CA SER A 78 4.72 -5.70 12.51
C SER A 78 4.88 -6.60 13.73
N LYS A 79 5.97 -6.41 14.48
CA LYS A 79 6.29 -7.19 15.68
C LYS A 79 5.19 -7.16 16.75
N ASP A 80 4.50 -6.03 16.87
CA ASP A 80 3.38 -5.82 17.79
C ASP A 80 2.01 -6.21 17.20
N LYS A 81 1.98 -6.69 15.95
CA LYS A 81 0.79 -7.15 15.21
C LYS A 81 -0.28 -6.07 15.02
N THR A 82 0.12 -4.80 15.00
CA THR A 82 -0.76 -3.67 14.72
C THR A 82 -0.95 -3.42 13.23
N VAL A 83 0.02 -3.83 12.40
CA VAL A 83 -0.07 -3.86 10.94
C VAL A 83 0.13 -5.30 10.47
N ILE A 84 -0.82 -5.78 9.67
CA ILE A 84 -0.90 -7.14 9.11
C ILE A 84 -1.27 -7.09 7.63
#